data_AF-A0A1R4FLC6-F1
#
_entry.id   AF-A0A1R4FLC6-F1
#
_cell.length_a   1.000
_cell.length_b   1.000
_cell.length_c   1.000
_cell.angle_alpha   90.00
_cell.angle_beta   90.00
_cell.angle_gamma   90.00
#
_symmetry.space_group_name_H-M   'P 1'
#
loop_
_entity.id
_entity.type
_entity.pdbx_description
1 polymer ?
#
loop_
_entity_poly.entity_id
_entity_poly.type
_entity_poly.pdbx_seq_one_letter_code
_entity_poly.pdbx_strand_id
1 'polypeptide(L)'
;MNTTPDPQDASGASSALGQKISSLLPQLIKVAGDEPGLAIHTAKEETCLRPENDAPQTNTRWVGLATTPVKGNERGKAHAALDRLDAHLQADGWEKLNEVTHRQGETRSLYFDNGDLGITAELVGGSTRQSLEIMIDTPCSDHPAEHRMQRSELDPGYGKSSQYYDDGK
;
A
#
# COMPACT_ATOMS: atom_id res chain seq x y z
N MET A 1 19.60 -14.05 19.49
CA MET A 1 18.97 -13.34 20.61
C MET A 1 18.08 -12.28 20.00
N ASN A 2 16.76 -12.48 19.99
CA ASN A 2 15.81 -11.46 19.52
C ASN A 2 15.63 -10.47 20.67
N THR A 3 16.34 -9.35 20.62
CA THR A 3 15.99 -8.18 21.41
C THR A 3 14.82 -7.50 20.72
N THR A 4 13.63 -7.62 21.31
CA THR A 4 12.49 -6.77 20.96
C THR A 4 12.97 -5.31 20.95
N PRO A 5 12.70 -4.53 19.88
CA PRO A 5 13.11 -3.13 19.81
C PRO A 5 12.57 -2.33 21.01
N ASP A 6 13.29 -1.29 21.42
CA ASP A 6 12.76 -0.32 22.37
C ASP A 6 11.45 0.29 21.79
N PRO A 7 10.39 0.47 22.61
CA PRO A 7 9.14 1.09 22.16
C PRO A 7 9.29 2.41 21.40
N GLN A 8 10.25 3.26 21.79
CA GLN A 8 10.48 4.53 21.10
C GLN A 8 11.10 4.31 19.71
N ASP A 9 12.05 3.39 19.60
CA ASP A 9 12.70 3.05 18.34
C ASP A 9 11.71 2.36 17.37
N ALA A 10 10.87 1.45 17.88
CA ALA A 10 9.86 0.77 17.08
C ALA A 10 8.80 1.76 16.56
N SER A 11 8.35 2.70 17.40
CA SER A 11 7.40 3.74 17.00
C SER A 11 8.00 4.74 16.01
N GLY A 12 9.28 5.11 16.20
CA GLY A 12 10.02 5.97 15.26
C GLY A 12 10.21 5.31 13.89
N ALA A 13 10.57 4.03 13.86
CA ALA A 13 10.72 3.26 12.63
C ALA A 13 9.38 3.11 11.88
N SER A 14 8.29 2.76 12.58
CA SER A 14 6.96 2.70 11.99
C SER A 14 6.54 4.07 11.42
N SER A 15 6.80 5.16 12.15
CA SER A 15 6.48 6.51 11.68
C SER A 15 7.24 6.89 10.41
N ALA A 16 8.52 6.53 10.31
CA ALA A 16 9.31 6.76 9.11
C ALA A 16 8.76 5.99 7.89
N LEU A 17 8.31 4.75 8.09
CA LEU A 17 7.66 3.95 7.04
C LEU A 17 6.32 4.57 6.60
N GLY A 18 5.51 5.01 7.57
CA GLY A 18 4.26 5.73 7.32
C GLY A 18 4.47 7.01 6.50
N GLN A 19 5.52 7.77 6.80
CA GLN A 19 5.89 8.97 6.04
C GLN A 19 6.36 8.63 4.62
N LYS A 20 7.17 7.58 4.45
CA LYS A 20 7.58 7.09 3.12
C LYS A 20 6.36 6.74 2.26
N ILE A 21 5.42 5.93 2.78
CA ILE A 21 4.19 5.56 2.07
C ILE A 21 3.32 6.79 1.79
N SER A 22 3.18 7.70 2.75
CA SER A 22 2.39 8.92 2.59
C SER A 22 2.96 9.87 1.54
N SER A 23 4.28 9.86 1.35
CA SER A 23 4.93 10.63 0.29
C SER A 23 4.81 9.93 -1.06
N LEU A 24 5.00 8.61 -1.10
CA LEU A 24 5.09 7.84 -2.34
C LEU A 24 3.73 7.60 -3.00
N LEU A 25 2.68 7.28 -2.23
CA LEU A 25 1.37 6.92 -2.78
C LEU A 25 0.76 8.05 -3.65
N PRO A 26 0.75 9.33 -3.23
CA PRO A 26 0.29 10.42 -4.10
C PRO A 26 1.14 10.61 -5.36
N GLN A 27 2.45 10.35 -5.29
CA GLN A 27 3.33 10.45 -6.45
C GLN A 27 3.01 9.36 -7.49
N LEU A 28 2.79 8.12 -7.05
CA LEU A 28 2.40 7.03 -7.94
C LEU A 28 1.03 7.29 -8.59
N ILE A 29 0.07 7.82 -7.84
CA ILE A 29 -1.23 8.25 -8.41
C ILE A 29 -1.00 9.28 -9.52
N LYS A 30 -0.15 10.29 -9.28
CA LYS A 30 0.17 11.32 -10.27
C LYS A 30 0.86 10.73 -11.52
N VAL A 31 1.76 9.77 -11.34
CA VAL A 31 2.45 9.07 -12.44
C VAL A 31 1.49 8.21 -13.26
N ALA A 32 0.57 7.51 -12.59
CA ALA A 32 -0.50 6.75 -13.23
C ALA A 32 -1.40 7.67 -14.08
N GLY A 33 -1.51 8.94 -13.70
CA GLY A 33 -2.21 10.02 -14.41
C GLY A 33 -3.60 10.32 -13.84
N ASP A 34 -4.19 11.44 -14.26
CA ASP A 34 -5.49 11.92 -13.76
C ASP A 34 -6.65 10.94 -14.07
N GLU A 35 -6.51 10.13 -15.12
CA GLU A 35 -7.43 9.07 -15.50
C GLU A 35 -6.77 7.71 -15.23
N PRO A 36 -7.39 6.80 -14.45
CA PRO A 36 -8.84 6.64 -14.26
C PRO A 36 -9.41 7.21 -12.94
N GLY A 37 -8.75 8.22 -12.33
CA GLY A 37 -9.24 8.84 -11.09
C GLY A 37 -8.99 7.97 -9.85
N LEU A 38 -7.76 7.47 -9.70
CA LEU A 38 -7.32 6.75 -8.51
C LEU A 38 -7.55 7.58 -7.24
N ALA A 39 -8.22 6.98 -6.26
CA ALA A 39 -8.43 7.57 -4.93
C ALA A 39 -7.72 6.71 -3.88
N ILE A 40 -7.21 7.36 -2.83
CA ILE A 40 -6.60 6.66 -1.68
C ILE A 40 -7.73 6.06 -0.83
N HIS A 41 -7.67 4.75 -0.61
CA HIS A 41 -8.63 3.99 0.20
C HIS A 41 -8.06 3.63 1.57
N THR A 42 -6.75 3.41 1.67
CA THR A 42 -6.08 3.21 2.95
C THR A 42 -4.65 3.74 2.91
N ALA A 43 -4.17 4.19 4.06
CA ALA A 43 -2.77 4.58 4.28
C ALA A 43 -2.47 4.46 5.79
N LYS A 44 -2.34 3.22 6.26
CA LYS A 44 -2.27 2.92 7.70
C LYS A 44 -1.41 1.72 8.01
N GLU A 45 -1.07 1.59 9.27
CA GLU A 45 -0.56 0.38 9.86
C GLU A 45 -1.71 -0.58 10.21
N GLU A 46 -1.54 -1.87 9.94
CA GLU A 46 -2.49 -2.93 10.26
C GLU A 46 -1.79 -4.15 10.88
N THR A 47 -2.55 -4.93 11.64
CA THR A 47 -2.03 -6.16 12.25
C THR A 47 -1.85 -7.26 11.20
N CYS A 48 -0.70 -7.95 11.28
CA CYS A 48 -0.47 -9.18 10.52
C CYS A 48 -0.99 -10.42 11.27
N LEU A 49 -1.44 -10.24 12.52
CA LEU A 49 -1.96 -11.30 13.35
C LEU A 49 -3.42 -11.57 13.02
N ARG A 50 -3.86 -12.79 13.31
CA ARG A 50 -5.27 -13.15 13.16
C ARG A 50 -6.13 -12.40 14.19
N PRO A 51 -7.42 -12.17 13.89
CA PRO A 51 -8.33 -11.46 14.80
C PRO A 51 -8.47 -12.10 16.19
N GLU A 52 -8.16 -13.40 16.32
CA GLU A 52 -8.23 -14.12 17.60
C GLU A 52 -7.10 -13.75 18.58
N ASN A 53 -6.11 -12.95 18.16
CA ASN A 53 -4.95 -12.62 18.99
C ASN A 53 -5.23 -11.42 19.91
N ASP A 54 -4.93 -11.57 21.20
CA ASP A 54 -5.14 -10.54 22.22
C ASP A 54 -4.16 -9.35 22.12
N ALA A 55 -3.09 -9.47 21.31
CA ALA A 55 -2.06 -8.44 21.15
C ALA A 55 -1.85 -8.04 19.67
N PRO A 56 -2.87 -7.48 18.98
CA PRO A 56 -2.79 -7.18 17.54
C PRO A 56 -1.72 -6.13 17.18
N GLN A 57 -1.20 -5.39 18.16
CA GLN A 57 -0.22 -4.33 17.98
C GLN A 57 1.23 -4.86 17.90
N THR A 58 1.50 -6.12 18.24
CA THR A 58 2.88 -6.63 18.37
C THR A 58 3.48 -7.16 17.08
N ASN A 59 2.68 -7.35 16.03
CA ASN A 59 3.18 -7.70 14.71
C ASN A 59 2.30 -7.04 13.64
N THR A 60 2.87 -6.05 12.97
CA THR A 60 2.13 -5.12 12.11
C THR A 60 2.89 -4.82 10.83
N ARG A 61 2.18 -4.25 9.85
CA ARG A 61 2.75 -3.73 8.62
C ARG A 61 2.04 -2.45 8.22
N TRP A 62 2.69 -1.63 7.41
CA TRP A 62 2.01 -0.54 6.73
C TRP A 62 1.43 -1.00 5.40
N VAL A 63 0.26 -0.44 5.07
CA VAL A 63 -0.39 -0.60 3.77
C VAL A 63 -0.90 0.76 3.29
N GLY A 64 -0.55 1.09 2.05
CA GLY A 64 -1.14 2.16 1.27
C GLY A 64 -1.87 1.57 0.06
N LEU A 65 -3.13 1.92 -0.16
CA LEU A 65 -3.92 1.45 -1.29
C LEU A 65 -4.59 2.64 -1.97
N ALA A 66 -4.36 2.75 -3.27
CA ALA A 66 -5.16 3.58 -4.16
C ALA A 66 -5.88 2.70 -5.17
N THR A 67 -7.17 2.94 -5.39
CA THR A 67 -7.97 2.16 -6.34
C THR A 67 -8.98 3.03 -7.07
N THR A 68 -9.36 2.60 -8.27
CA THR A 68 -10.47 3.15 -9.03
C THR A 68 -11.14 2.07 -9.88
N PRO A 69 -12.48 2.04 -10.00
CA PRO A 69 -13.14 1.15 -10.94
C PRO A 69 -12.79 1.53 -12.38
N VAL A 70 -12.49 0.52 -13.20
CA VAL A 70 -12.17 0.69 -14.62
C VAL A 70 -13.36 0.21 -15.44
N LYS A 71 -13.94 1.11 -16.25
CA LYS A 71 -14.99 0.76 -17.21
C LYS A 71 -14.37 0.16 -18.47
N GLY A 72 -15.17 -0.61 -19.23
CA GLY A 72 -14.67 -1.30 -20.43
C GLY A 72 -14.01 -0.38 -21.47
N ASN A 73 -14.50 0.86 -21.61
CA ASN A 73 -13.92 1.87 -22.51
C ASN A 73 -12.67 2.58 -21.94
N GLU A 74 -12.37 2.40 -20.66
CA GLU A 74 -11.21 2.99 -19.96
C GLU A 74 -10.04 2.02 -19.84
N ARG A 75 -10.21 0.76 -20.25
CA ARG A 75 -9.19 -0.28 -20.12
C ARG A 75 -7.86 0.08 -20.79
N GLY A 76 -7.88 0.68 -21.97
CA GLY A 76 -6.65 1.15 -22.63
C GLY A 76 -5.90 2.19 -21.79
N LYS A 77 -6.63 3.05 -21.08
CA LYS A 77 -6.04 4.04 -20.16
C LYS A 77 -5.44 3.37 -18.92
N ALA A 78 -6.11 2.34 -18.37
CA ALA A 78 -5.60 1.59 -17.24
C ALA A 78 -4.29 0.86 -17.57
N HIS A 79 -4.17 0.24 -18.76
CA HIS A 79 -2.90 -0.33 -19.20
C HIS A 79 -1.81 0.73 -19.39
N ALA A 80 -2.14 1.87 -19.99
CA ALA A 80 -1.20 2.98 -20.12
C ALA A 80 -0.75 3.56 -18.76
N ALA A 81 -1.63 3.54 -17.75
CA ALA A 81 -1.26 3.90 -16.39
C ALA A 81 -0.24 2.90 -15.80
N LEU A 82 -0.45 1.60 -15.99
CA LEU A 82 0.52 0.57 -15.60
C LEU A 82 1.87 0.73 -16.33
N ASP A 83 1.87 1.06 -17.63
CA ASP A 83 3.11 1.32 -18.38
C ASP A 83 3.89 2.52 -17.83
N ARG A 84 3.18 3.59 -17.45
CA ARG A 84 3.82 4.77 -16.83
C ARG A 84 4.41 4.44 -15.47
N LEU A 85 3.71 3.68 -14.65
CA LEU A 85 4.20 3.22 -13.35
C LEU A 85 5.43 2.33 -13.52
N ASP A 86 5.39 1.38 -14.47
CA ASP A 86 6.50 0.48 -14.77
C ASP A 86 7.76 1.26 -15.16
N ALA A 87 7.64 2.19 -16.11
CA ALA A 87 8.76 3.02 -16.54
C ALA A 87 9.30 3.92 -15.42
N HIS A 88 8.41 4.50 -14.61
CA HIS A 88 8.80 5.37 -13.50
C HIS A 88 9.54 4.62 -12.41
N LEU A 89 8.99 3.49 -11.93
CA LEU A 89 9.58 2.71 -10.86
C LEU A 89 10.95 2.15 -11.25
N GLN A 90 11.09 1.63 -12.47
CA GLN A 90 12.40 1.19 -12.97
C GLN A 90 13.40 2.34 -13.09
N ALA A 91 12.97 3.53 -13.51
CA ALA A 91 13.84 4.71 -13.59
C ALA A 91 14.26 5.23 -12.20
N ASP A 92 13.42 5.04 -11.18
CA ASP A 92 13.68 5.37 -9.78
C ASP A 92 14.49 4.28 -9.04
N GLY A 93 14.89 3.21 -9.75
CA GLY A 93 15.76 2.16 -9.23
C GLY A 93 15.05 1.04 -8.47
N TRP A 94 13.73 0.94 -8.58
CA TRP A 94 12.98 -0.21 -8.02
C TRP A 94 13.28 -1.48 -8.81
N GLU A 95 13.46 -2.58 -8.08
CA GLU A 95 13.64 -3.90 -8.69
C GLU A 95 12.28 -4.44 -9.13
N LYS A 96 12.13 -4.70 -10.44
CA LYS A 96 10.95 -5.37 -10.96
C LYS A 96 11.07 -6.87 -10.72
N LEU A 97 10.30 -7.38 -9.77
CA LEU A 97 10.31 -8.79 -9.40
C LEU A 97 9.59 -9.66 -10.43
N ASN A 98 8.43 -9.19 -10.91
CA ASN A 98 7.60 -9.97 -11.82
C ASN A 98 6.59 -9.10 -12.59
N GLU A 99 6.10 -9.63 -13.70
CA GLU A 99 4.93 -9.13 -14.42
C GLU A 99 4.06 -10.32 -14.84
N VAL A 100 2.79 -10.27 -14.45
CA VAL A 100 1.83 -11.33 -14.74
C VAL A 100 0.70 -10.77 -15.59
N THR A 101 0.40 -11.44 -16.70
CA THR A 101 -0.71 -11.08 -17.58
C THR A 101 -1.61 -12.29 -17.79
N HIS A 102 -2.91 -12.16 -17.53
CA HIS A 102 -3.89 -13.23 -17.75
C HIS A 102 -5.00 -12.83 -18.71
N ARG A 103 -5.74 -13.84 -19.20
CA ARG A 103 -6.97 -13.72 -20.01
C ARG A 103 -6.78 -12.77 -21.20
N GLN A 104 -5.80 -13.07 -22.05
CA GLN A 104 -5.48 -12.28 -23.25
C GLN A 104 -5.26 -10.78 -22.95
N GLY A 105 -4.61 -10.47 -21.83
CA GLY A 105 -4.31 -9.09 -21.43
C GLY A 105 -5.42 -8.40 -20.65
N GLU A 106 -6.49 -9.09 -20.23
CA GLU A 106 -7.55 -8.49 -19.40
C GLU A 106 -7.07 -8.05 -18.04
N THR A 107 -6.16 -8.80 -17.45
CA THR A 107 -5.58 -8.51 -16.15
C THR A 107 -4.07 -8.46 -16.31
N ARG A 108 -3.46 -7.53 -15.60
CA ARG A 108 -2.02 -7.30 -15.62
C ARG A 108 -1.61 -6.84 -14.24
N SER A 109 -0.61 -7.50 -13.65
CA SER A 109 -0.06 -7.15 -12.35
C SER A 109 1.45 -6.98 -12.45
N LEU A 110 1.96 -5.90 -11.88
CA LEU A 110 3.36 -5.55 -11.80
C LEU A 110 3.80 -5.58 -10.34
N TYR A 111 4.93 -6.21 -10.06
CA TYR A 111 5.46 -6.38 -8.71
C TYR A 111 6.86 -5.78 -8.62
N PHE A 112 7.07 -4.90 -7.65
CA PHE A 112 8.34 -4.21 -7.40
C PHE A 112 8.73 -4.27 -5.94
N ASP A 113 10.03 -4.18 -5.69
CA ASP A 113 10.62 -4.10 -4.36
C ASP A 113 11.81 -3.14 -4.35
N ASN A 114 12.10 -2.54 -3.20
CA ASN A 114 13.30 -1.73 -2.99
C ASN A 114 14.05 -2.08 -1.68
N GLY A 115 13.78 -3.26 -1.11
CA GLY A 115 14.31 -3.76 0.15
C GLY A 115 13.49 -3.39 1.39
N ASP A 116 12.88 -2.20 1.42
CA ASP A 116 12.07 -1.72 2.54
C ASP A 116 10.55 -1.83 2.27
N LEU A 117 10.15 -1.69 1.01
CA LEU A 117 8.77 -1.57 0.57
C LEU A 117 8.53 -2.45 -0.64
N GLY A 118 7.34 -3.07 -0.67
CA GLY A 118 6.77 -3.69 -1.85
C GLY A 118 5.80 -2.73 -2.54
N ILE A 119 5.75 -2.78 -3.87
CA ILE A 119 4.69 -2.16 -4.67
C ILE A 119 4.05 -3.22 -5.57
N THR A 120 2.72 -3.28 -5.52
CA THR A 120 1.92 -4.00 -6.51
C THR A 120 1.06 -3.00 -7.26
N ALA A 121 1.19 -2.94 -8.58
CA ALA A 121 0.33 -2.16 -9.45
C ALA A 121 -0.41 -3.09 -10.40
N GLU A 122 -1.74 -3.11 -10.36
CA GLU A 122 -2.49 -4.12 -11.09
C GLU A 122 -3.87 -3.69 -11.59
N LEU A 123 -4.25 -4.27 -12.72
CA LEU A 123 -5.61 -4.27 -13.23
C LEU A 123 -6.25 -5.61 -12.84
N VAL A 124 -7.07 -5.60 -11.79
CA VAL A 124 -7.74 -6.78 -11.24
C VAL A 124 -9.21 -6.83 -11.63
N GLY A 125 -9.82 -8.00 -11.49
CA GLY A 125 -11.24 -8.22 -11.72
C GLY A 125 -11.58 -9.02 -12.97
N GLY A 126 -12.87 -9.07 -13.29
CA GLY A 126 -13.41 -9.81 -14.44
C GLY A 126 -13.92 -8.88 -15.55
N SER A 127 -14.37 -9.45 -16.66
CA SER A 127 -14.83 -8.70 -17.85
C SER A 127 -15.91 -7.64 -17.58
N THR A 128 -16.62 -7.71 -16.45
CA THR A 128 -17.71 -6.80 -16.08
C THR A 128 -17.38 -5.84 -14.93
N ARG A 129 -16.35 -6.13 -14.13
CA ARG A 129 -15.92 -5.30 -13.00
C ARG A 129 -14.42 -5.40 -12.86
N GLN A 130 -13.73 -4.39 -13.35
CA GLN A 130 -12.29 -4.24 -13.22
C GLN A 130 -11.97 -3.06 -12.30
N SER A 131 -10.85 -3.13 -11.61
CA SER A 131 -10.26 -2.01 -10.87
C SER A 131 -8.78 -1.90 -11.20
N LEU A 132 -8.30 -0.66 -11.29
CA LEU A 132 -6.87 -0.37 -11.26
C LEU A 132 -6.50 -0.12 -9.81
N GLU A 133 -5.50 -0.83 -9.31
CA GLU A 133 -5.05 -0.80 -7.93
C GLU A 133 -3.55 -0.52 -7.89
N ILE A 134 -3.15 0.35 -6.97
CA ILE A 134 -1.76 0.58 -6.58
C ILE A 134 -1.69 0.35 -5.09
N MET A 135 -0.98 -0.70 -4.70
CA MET A 135 -0.72 -1.07 -3.32
C MET A 135 0.77 -0.87 -3.01
N ILE A 136 1.06 -0.27 -1.86
CA ILE A 136 2.39 -0.17 -1.27
C ILE A 136 2.31 -0.83 0.10
N ASP A 137 3.23 -1.72 0.42
CA ASP A 137 3.23 -2.39 1.73
C ASP A 137 4.64 -2.58 2.29
N THR A 138 4.73 -2.75 3.60
CA THR A 138 5.95 -3.18 4.29
C THR A 138 5.85 -4.65 4.66
N PRO A 139 6.98 -5.36 4.85
CA PRO A 139 6.98 -6.61 5.58
C PRO A 139 6.38 -6.45 6.98
N CYS A 140 5.84 -7.55 7.51
CA CYS A 140 5.41 -7.61 8.90
C CYS A 140 6.61 -7.49 9.84
N SER A 141 6.50 -6.63 10.84
CA SER A 141 7.56 -6.31 11.79
C SER A 141 7.07 -6.59 13.22
N ASP A 142 7.95 -7.12 14.07
CA ASP A 142 7.66 -7.30 15.49
C ASP A 142 7.81 -5.96 16.24
N HIS A 143 6.88 -5.72 17.16
CA HIS A 143 6.82 -4.53 18.00
C HIS A 143 6.65 -4.88 19.47
N PRO A 144 7.11 -4.01 20.39
CA PRO A 144 6.81 -4.16 21.82
C PRO A 144 5.31 -3.97 22.09
N ALA A 145 4.84 -4.46 23.24
CA ALA A 145 3.40 -4.48 23.58
C ALA A 145 2.79 -3.09 23.70
N GLU A 146 3.61 -2.08 23.97
CA GLU A 146 3.25 -0.68 24.09
C GLU A 146 3.10 0.03 22.73
N HIS A 147 3.49 -0.63 21.63
CA HIS A 147 3.35 -0.07 20.30
C HIS A 147 1.89 0.29 19.99
N ARG A 148 1.75 1.38 19.27
CA ARG A 148 0.47 1.88 18.78
C ARG A 148 0.58 2.04 17.28
N MET A 149 -0.29 1.30 16.58
CA MET A 149 -0.48 1.41 15.15
C MET A 149 -0.79 2.86 14.78
N GLN A 150 -0.32 3.25 13.60
CA GLN A 150 -0.43 4.62 13.11
C GLN A 150 -1.31 4.70 11.86
N ARG A 151 -1.91 5.88 11.64
CA ARG A 151 -2.61 6.24 10.40
C ARG A 151 -1.99 7.48 9.80
N SER A 152 -1.85 7.48 8.49
CA SER A 152 -1.56 8.69 7.73
C SER A 152 -2.80 9.59 7.66
N GLU A 153 -2.60 10.90 7.55
CA GLU A 153 -3.66 11.86 7.21
C GLU A 153 -4.33 11.56 5.85
N LEU A 154 -3.67 10.77 5.00
CA LEU A 154 -4.23 10.28 3.74
C LEU A 154 -5.25 9.15 3.93
N ASP A 155 -5.26 8.48 5.09
CA ASP A 155 -6.23 7.42 5.37
C ASP A 155 -7.62 8.03 5.60
N PRO A 156 -8.68 7.58 4.91
CA PRO A 156 -10.04 8.06 5.15
C PRO A 156 -10.56 7.80 6.57
N GLY A 157 -9.88 6.95 7.34
CA GLY A 157 -10.13 6.69 8.74
C GLY A 157 -9.40 7.63 9.70
N TYR A 158 -8.43 8.43 9.24
CA TYR A 158 -7.67 9.33 10.09
C TYR A 158 -8.58 10.24 10.93
N GLY A 159 -8.25 10.38 12.21
CA GLY A 159 -9.04 11.19 13.15
C GLY A 159 -10.35 10.54 13.64
N LYS A 160 -10.71 9.33 13.19
CA LYS A 160 -11.88 8.61 13.70
C LYS A 160 -11.51 7.81 14.95
N SER A 161 -12.34 7.82 15.99
CA SER A 161 -12.08 7.03 17.21
C SER A 161 -11.85 5.54 16.89
N SER A 162 -10.75 5.00 17.44
CA SER A 162 -10.39 3.58 17.34
C SER A 162 -9.60 3.19 18.59
N GLN A 163 -9.78 1.95 19.05
CA GLN A 163 -8.94 1.40 20.13
C GLN A 163 -7.50 1.11 19.68
N TYR A 164 -7.24 1.12 18.37
CA TYR A 164 -5.97 0.71 17.79
C TYR A 164 -5.07 1.89 17.42
N TYR A 165 -5.63 3.08 17.23
CA TYR A 165 -4.94 4.28 16.72
C TYR A 165 -5.21 5.48 17.62
N ASP A 166 -4.17 6.29 17.87
CA ASP A 166 -4.23 7.42 18.81
C ASP A 166 -4.64 8.77 18.16
N ASP A 167 -4.88 8.80 16.86
CA ASP A 167 -5.15 9.99 16.04
C ASP A 167 -6.58 10.54 16.16
N GLY A 168 -7.53 9.78 16.71
CA GLY A 168 -8.95 10.15 16.82
C GLY A 168 -9.43 10.53 18.22
N LYS A 169 -8.55 11.17 19.03
CA LYS A 169 -8.88 11.64 20.38
C LYS A 169 -9.85 12.83 20.38
#